data_AF-A0A8S2MJC9-F1
#
_entry.id   AF-A0A8S2MJC9-F1
#
_cell.length_a   1.000
_cell.length_b   1.000
_cell.length_c   1.000
_cell.angle_alpha   90.00
_cell.angle_beta   90.00
_cell.angle_gamma   90.00
#
_symmetry.space_group_name_H-M   'P 1'
#
loop_
_entity.id
_entity.type
_entity.pdbx_description
1 polymer ?
#
loop_
_entity_poly.entity_id
_entity_poly.type
_entity_poly.pdbx_seq_one_letter_code
_entity_poly.pdbx_strand_id
1 'polypeptide(L)'
;MSADQERRKGKAIFDAYVSLRKIAEKYELEEKLAIPRVVFVGETSSGKSMLVQNFLRFPCAFSQSDVGTRCPILYRLRYNSTLDDNVILIKH
;
A
#
# COMPACT_ATOMS: atom_id res chain seq x y z
N MET A 1 -9.99 -22.75 -5.52
CA MET A 1 -8.52 -22.64 -5.52
C MET A 1 -8.08 -22.35 -4.09
N SER A 2 -7.03 -22.99 -3.59
CA SER A 2 -6.59 -22.83 -2.18
C SER A 2 -5.94 -21.46 -1.96
N ALA A 3 -6.20 -20.81 -0.83
CA ALA A 3 -5.70 -19.46 -0.48
C ALA A 3 -4.15 -19.37 -0.51
N ASP A 4 -3.46 -20.48 -0.24
CA ASP A 4 -1.99 -20.54 -0.28
C ASP A 4 -1.45 -20.44 -1.71
N GLN A 5 -2.20 -20.96 -2.69
CA GLN A 5 -1.83 -20.91 -4.10
C GLN A 5 -1.97 -19.48 -4.66
N GLU A 6 -3.00 -18.75 -4.23
CA GLU A 6 -3.21 -17.35 -4.59
C GLU A 6 -2.12 -16.45 -3.99
N ARG A 7 -1.73 -16.69 -2.73
CA ARG A 7 -0.64 -15.98 -2.06
C ARG A 7 0.70 -16.18 -2.77
N ARG A 8 1.03 -17.43 -3.17
CA ARG A 8 2.25 -17.74 -3.93
C ARG A 8 2.28 -17.06 -5.30
N LYS A 9 1.15 -17.07 -6.02
CA LYS A 9 1.01 -16.39 -7.31
C LYS A 9 1.20 -14.87 -7.15
N GLY A 10 0.59 -14.28 -6.12
CA GLY A 10 0.75 -12.86 -5.80
C GLY A 10 2.20 -12.48 -5.52
N LYS A 11 2.91 -13.31 -4.75
CA LYS A 11 4.35 -13.12 -4.49
C LYS A 11 5.17 -13.17 -5.77
N ALA A 12 4.95 -14.16 -6.64
CA ALA A 12 5.69 -14.29 -7.90
C ALA A 12 5.47 -13.08 -8.83
N ILE A 13 4.25 -12.56 -8.92
CA ILE A 13 3.93 -11.36 -9.70
C ILE A 13 4.63 -10.13 -9.12
N PHE A 14 4.61 -9.99 -7.79
CA PHE A 14 5.29 -8.90 -7.10
C PHE A 14 6.80 -8.93 -7.32
N ASP A 15 7.43 -10.10 -7.18
CA ASP A 15 8.87 -10.30 -7.40
C ASP A 15 9.26 -9.95 -8.86
N ALA A 16 8.41 -10.31 -9.83
CA ALA A 16 8.58 -9.91 -11.23
C ALA A 16 8.45 -8.39 -11.43
N TYR A 17 7.48 -7.74 -10.79
CA TYR A 17 7.32 -6.29 -10.84
C TYR A 17 8.54 -5.55 -10.27
N VAL A 18 9.06 -5.99 -9.11
CA VAL A 18 10.27 -5.41 -8.51
C VAL A 18 11.47 -5.53 -9.46
N SER A 19 11.60 -6.67 -10.13
CA SER A 19 12.68 -6.90 -11.10
C SER A 19 12.54 -5.99 -12.33
N LEU A 20 11.33 -5.85 -12.87
CA LEU A 20 11.05 -4.94 -13.99
C LEU A 20 11.30 -3.48 -13.61
N ARG A 21 10.95 -3.08 -12.39
CA ARG A 21 11.15 -1.72 -11.92
C ARG A 21 12.62 -1.33 -11.83
N LYS A 22 13.49 -2.23 -11.36
CA LYS A 22 14.95 -2.01 -11.37
C LYS A 22 15.50 -1.79 -12.78
N ILE A 23 14.96 -2.52 -13.75
CA ILE A 23 15.33 -2.35 -15.17
C ILE A 23 14.81 -1.00 -15.67
N ALA A 24 13.56 -0.64 -15.39
CA ALA A 24 13.01 0.65 -15.79
C ALA A 24 13.78 1.84 -15.20
N GLU A 25 14.20 1.76 -13.94
CA GLU A 25 15.05 2.77 -13.29
C GLU A 25 16.41 2.90 -14.01
N LYS A 26 17.00 1.79 -14.48
CA LYS A 26 18.25 1.82 -15.24
C LYS A 26 18.13 2.52 -16.61
N TYR A 27 16.94 2.49 -17.21
CA TYR A 27 16.68 3.01 -18.56
C TYR A 27 15.77 4.25 -18.58
N GLU A 28 15.48 4.86 -17.43
CA GLU A 28 14.62 6.05 -17.30
C GLU A 28 13.19 5.85 -17.86
N LEU A 29 12.61 4.67 -17.57
CA LEU A 29 11.27 4.26 -18.03
C LEU A 29 10.25 4.12 -16.89
N GLU A 30 10.49 4.73 -15.74
CA GLU A 30 9.69 4.54 -14.52
C GLU A 30 8.22 4.93 -14.70
N GLU A 31 7.95 5.94 -15.53
CA GLU A 31 6.58 6.38 -15.83
C GLU A 31 5.74 5.27 -16.49
N LYS A 32 6.36 4.37 -17.25
CA LYS A 32 5.67 3.23 -17.88
C LYS A 32 5.26 2.16 -16.88
N LEU A 33 5.85 2.15 -15.69
CA LEU A 33 5.56 1.22 -14.60
C LEU A 33 4.88 1.91 -13.41
N ALA A 34 4.27 3.08 -13.65
CA ALA A 34 3.53 3.81 -12.63
C ALA A 34 2.39 2.97 -12.06
N ILE A 35 2.41 2.77 -10.74
CA ILE A 35 1.32 2.09 -10.02
C ILE A 35 0.15 3.07 -9.87
N PRO A 36 -1.10 2.66 -10.15
CA PRO A 36 -2.25 3.51 -9.95
C PRO A 36 -2.39 3.92 -8.49
N ARG A 37 -2.76 5.19 -8.28
CA ARG A 37 -3.08 5.71 -6.95
C ARG A 37 -4.49 5.28 -6.57
N VAL A 38 -4.66 4.80 -5.35
CA VAL A 38 -5.98 4.48 -4.78
C VAL A 38 -6.41 5.66 -3.92
N VAL A 39 -7.61 6.18 -4.18
CA VAL A 39 -8.20 7.30 -3.43
C VAL A 39 -9.52 6.85 -2.83
N PHE A 40 -9.66 7.02 -1.52
CA PHE A 40 -10.88 6.68 -0.80
C PHE A 40 -11.73 7.94 -0.60
N VAL A 41 -12.91 7.97 -1.23
CA VAL A 41 -13.83 9.12 -1.22
C VAL A 41 -15.18 8.68 -0.67
N GLY A 42 -15.81 9.54 0.12
CA GLY A 42 -17.12 9.28 0.73
C GLY A 42 -17.49 10.31 1.80
N GLU A 43 -18.76 10.34 2.19
CA GLU A 43 -19.32 11.28 3.17
C GLU A 43 -18.66 11.17 4.55
N THR A 44 -18.69 12.25 5.33
CA THR A 44 -18.15 12.27 6.70
C THR A 44 -18.78 11.16 7.54
N SER A 45 -18.00 10.50 8.40
CA SER A 45 -18.43 9.35 9.22
C SER A 45 -18.70 8.02 8.48
N SER A 46 -18.47 7.93 7.17
CA SER A 46 -18.66 6.67 6.40
C SER A 46 -17.60 5.57 6.65
N GLY A 47 -16.79 5.67 7.70
CA GLY A 47 -15.78 4.66 8.03
C GLY A 47 -14.56 4.57 7.08
N LYS A 48 -14.29 5.60 6.26
CA LYS A 48 -13.16 5.63 5.31
C LYS A 48 -11.82 5.23 5.93
N SER A 49 -11.52 5.74 7.12
CA SER A 49 -10.26 5.46 7.80
C SER A 49 -10.16 3.99 8.19
N MET A 50 -11.26 3.38 8.65
CA MET A 50 -11.34 1.94 8.95
C MET A 50 -11.14 1.10 7.68
N LEU A 51 -11.71 1.54 6.55
CA LEU A 51 -11.53 0.87 5.25
C LEU A 51 -10.06 0.90 4.82
N VAL A 52 -9.38 2.05 4.95
CA VAL A 52 -7.94 2.17 4.65
C VAL A 52 -7.11 1.24 5.53
N GLN A 53 -7.39 1.22 6.84
CA GLN A 53 -6.72 0.33 7.79
C GLN A 53 -6.90 -1.14 7.44
N ASN A 54 -8.12 -1.56 7.09
CA ASN A 54 -8.39 -2.93 6.68
C ASN A 54 -7.75 -3.29 5.35
N PHE A 55 -7.72 -2.36 4.39
CA PHE A 55 -7.08 -2.53 3.10
C PHE A 55 -5.55 -2.69 3.25
N LEU A 56 -4.93 -1.84 4.07
CA LEU A 56 -3.50 -1.90 4.37
C LEU A 56 -3.13 -3.02 5.36
N ARG A 57 -4.15 -3.62 6.02
CA ARG A 57 -3.98 -4.54 7.17
C ARG A 57 -3.05 -3.97 8.24
N PHE A 58 -3.09 -2.66 8.41
CA PHE A 58 -2.16 -1.92 9.26
C PHE A 58 -2.93 -0.85 10.03
N PRO A 59 -2.75 -0.73 11.36
CA PRO A 59 -3.44 0.26 12.17
C PRO A 59 -2.88 1.67 11.92
N CYS A 60 -3.38 2.32 10.87
CA CYS A 60 -3.01 3.69 10.49
C CYS A 60 -4.14 4.71 10.64
N ALA A 61 -5.34 4.26 11.02
CA ALA A 61 -6.50 5.13 11.13
C ALA A 61 -6.65 5.69 12.54
N PHE A 62 -6.81 7.00 12.64
CA PHE A 62 -7.27 7.63 13.87
C PHE A 62 -8.80 7.47 13.96
N SER A 63 -9.27 6.64 14.89
CA SER A 63 -10.69 6.55 15.25
C SER A 63 -10.94 7.36 16.52
N GLN A 64 -11.35 8.62 16.37
CA GLN A 64 -12.00 9.36 17.46
C GLN A 64 -13.48 9.58 17.11
N SER A 65 -14.31 9.82 18.12
CA SER A 65 -15.78 9.94 18.02
C SER A 65 -16.26 11.17 17.25
N ASP A 66 -15.36 12.10 16.95
CA ASP A 66 -15.60 13.30 16.16
C ASP A 66 -14.80 13.25 14.84
N VAL A 67 -14.99 14.19 13.90
CA VAL A 67 -14.39 14.19 12.54
C VAL A 67 -12.97 13.61 12.52
N GLY A 68 -12.85 12.32 12.15
CA GLY A 68 -11.63 11.53 12.38
C GLY A 68 -10.47 11.86 11.43
N THR A 69 -10.71 12.61 10.36
CA THR A 69 -9.67 13.01 9.40
C THR A 69 -9.90 14.46 9.02
N ARG A 70 -9.16 15.36 9.68
CA ARG A 70 -9.27 16.82 9.48
C ARG A 70 -8.38 17.35 8.36
N CYS A 71 -7.51 16.51 7.80
CA CYS A 71 -6.61 16.84 6.71
C CYS A 71 -6.47 15.65 5.74
N PRO A 72 -6.21 15.89 4.45
CA PRO A 72 -5.87 14.81 3.52
C PRO A 72 -4.62 14.05 3.99
N ILE A 73 -4.71 12.73 4.12
CA ILE A 73 -3.58 11.87 4.48
C ILE A 73 -3.11 11.11 3.24
N LEU A 74 -1.82 11.22 2.92
CA LEU A 74 -1.18 10.46 1.84
C LEU A 74 -0.37 9.31 2.43
N TYR A 75 -0.85 8.09 2.26
CA TYR A 75 -0.08 6.89 2.59
C TYR A 75 0.81 6.49 1.43
N ARG A 76 2.12 6.35 1.68
CA ARG A 76 3.11 5.91 0.68
C ARG A 76 3.75 4.60 1.09
N LEU A 77 3.33 3.51 0.47
CA LEU A 77 3.94 2.20 0.65
C LEU A 77 5.30 2.17 -0.04
N ARG A 78 6.34 1.80 0.71
CA ARG A 78 7.69 1.58 0.19
C ARG A 78 8.09 0.14 0.45
N TYR A 79 8.44 -0.57 -0.62
CA TYR A 79 9.05 -1.88 -0.50
C TYR A 79 10.49 -1.71 -0.02
N ASN A 80 10.88 -2.48 0.98
CA ASN A 80 12.25 -2.55 1.47
C ASN A 80 12.66 -4.02 1.57
N SER A 81 13.61 -4.44 0.74
CA SER A 81 14.07 -5.83 0.67
C SER A 81 15.04 -6.21 1.80
N THR A 82 15.49 -5.25 2.61
CA THR A 82 16.40 -5.53 3.74
C THR A 82 15.67 -5.66 5.08
N LEU A 83 14.37 -5.41 5.10
CA LEU A 83 13.54 -5.63 6.29
C LEU A 83 12.93 -7.02 6.21
N ASP A 84 12.99 -7.76 7.32
CA ASP A 84 12.20 -8.98 7.48
C ASP A 84 10.71 -8.64 7.33
N ASP A 85 9.92 -9.62 6.86
CA ASP A 85 8.47 -9.50 6.58
C ASP A 85 7.63 -8.97 7.79
N ASN A 86 8.22 -8.92 8.98
CA ASN A 86 7.59 -8.50 10.24
C ASN A 86 7.96 -7.07 10.68
N VAL A 87 8.79 -6.32 9.92
CA VAL A 87 9.27 -4.99 10.35
C VAL A 87 8.70 -3.89 9.46
N ILE A 88 7.87 -3.02 10.04
CA ILE A 88 7.30 -1.84 9.38
C ILE A 88 8.00 -0.59 9.90
N LEU A 89 8.70 0.13 9.00
CA LEU A 89 9.33 1.41 9.34
C LEU A 89 8.38 2.58 9.01
N ILE A 90 8.03 3.35 10.03
CA ILE A 90 7.29 4.61 9.91
C ILE A 90 8.31 5.75 9.97
N LYS A 91 8.45 6.52 8.88
CA LYS A 91 9.15 7.81 8.91
C LYS A 91 8.10 8.91 9.03
N HIS A 92 8.14 9.63 10.15
CA HIS A 92 7.41 10.89 10.34
C HIS A 92 8.04 12.02 9.54
#